data_AF-A0A015W8C8-F1
#
_entry.id   AF-A0A015W8C8-F1
#
_cell.length_a   1.000
_cell.length_b   1.000
_cell.length_c   1.000
_cell.angle_alpha   90.00
_cell.angle_beta   90.00
_cell.angle_gamma   90.00
#
_symmetry.space_group_name_H-M   'P 1'
#
loop_
_entity.id
_entity.type
_entity.pdbx_description
1 polymer ?
#
loop_
_entity_poly.entity_id
_entity_poly.type
_entity_poly.pdbx_seq_one_letter_code
_entity_poly.pdbx_strand_id
1 'polypeptide(L)'
;MKIAFIVPSLINKGPIIVVDTLVRNLINQVEKVDLFYFDEKYGIDFCCQTYRIDFDTPISFDNYDIIHSHGFRPDKYVAKWKNNISNAKVVTTIHSDIACDLCYN
;
A
#
# COMPACT_ATOMS: atom_id res chain seq x y z
N MET A 1 -0.51 -2.21 17.45
CA MET A 1 -0.89 -1.47 16.24
C MET A 1 -0.37 -2.21 15.02
N LYS A 2 -1.23 -2.48 14.04
CA LYS A 2 -0.96 -3.27 12.84
C LYS A 2 -1.21 -2.43 11.60
N ILE A 3 -0.22 -2.37 10.70
CA ILE A 3 -0.25 -1.52 9.51
C ILE A 3 -0.17 -2.36 8.24
N ALA A 4 -1.07 -2.12 7.29
CA ALA A 4 -1.00 -2.64 5.93
C ALA A 4 -0.64 -1.53 4.95
N PHE A 5 0.52 -1.63 4.31
CA PHE A 5 0.87 -0.78 3.17
C PHE A 5 0.40 -1.45 1.87
N ILE A 6 -0.16 -0.67 0.95
CA ILE A 6 -0.59 -1.17 -0.37
C ILE A 6 0.06 -0.33 -1.47
N VAL A 7 0.86 -0.98 -2.31
CA VAL A 7 1.63 -0.35 -3.40
C VAL A 7 1.33 -1.01 -4.75
N PRO A 8 1.59 -0.35 -5.90
CA PRO A 8 1.36 -0.96 -7.21
C PRO A 8 2.26 -2.18 -7.48
N SER A 9 3.53 -2.08 -7.09
CA SER A 9 4.60 -3.07 -7.32
C SER A 9 5.79 -2.77 -6.41
N LEU A 10 6.77 -3.67 -6.35
CA LEU A 10 7.99 -3.48 -5.56
C LEU A 10 9.10 -2.69 -6.28
N ILE A 11 8.82 -2.13 -7.45
CA ILE A 11 9.82 -1.45 -8.30
C ILE A 11 10.56 -0.33 -7.56
N ASN A 12 11.88 -0.23 -7.77
CA ASN A 12 12.70 0.80 -7.15
C ASN A 12 12.43 2.19 -7.77
N LYS A 13 11.40 2.87 -7.28
CA LYS A 13 10.97 4.23 -7.67
C LYS A 13 10.62 5.05 -6.44
N GLY A 14 10.62 6.39 -6.59
CA GLY A 14 10.35 7.36 -5.52
C GLY A 14 9.25 6.95 -4.53
N PRO A 15 8.01 6.71 -4.98
CA PRO A 15 6.92 6.31 -4.09
C PRO A 15 7.21 5.05 -3.27
N ILE A 16 7.90 4.06 -3.86
CA ILE A 16 8.21 2.78 -3.21
C ILE A 16 9.38 2.94 -2.23
N ILE A 17 10.37 3.77 -2.56
CA ILE A 17 11.48 4.13 -1.65
C ILE A 17 10.95 4.82 -0.39
N VAL A 18 9.94 5.70 -0.53
CA VAL A 18 9.28 6.34 0.61
C VAL A 18 8.61 5.29 1.49
N VAL A 19 7.90 4.31 0.91
CA VAL A 19 7.27 3.23 1.68
C VAL A 19 8.33 2.38 2.40
N ASP A 20 9.42 2.01 1.74
CA ASP A 20 10.52 1.26 2.38
C ASP A 20 11.11 2.04 3.57
N THR A 21 11.29 3.35 3.41
CA THR A 21 11.74 4.23 4.50
C THR A 21 10.75 4.22 5.67
N LEU A 22 9.44 4.32 5.41
CA LEU A 22 8.42 4.24 6.46
C LEU A 22 8.44 2.89 7.17
N VAL A 23 8.45 1.79 6.41
CA VAL A 23 8.48 0.42 6.95
C VAL A 23 9.69 0.23 7.87
N ARG A 24 10.90 0.59 7.44
CA ARG A 24 12.13 0.44 8.24
C ARG A 24 12.09 1.22 9.55
N ASN A 25 11.47 2.40 9.55
CA ASN A 25 11.34 3.21 10.76
C ASN A 25 10.25 2.70 11.70
N LEU A 26 9.16 2.12 11.16
CA LEU A 26 7.99 1.73 11.94
C LEU A 26 8.02 0.29 12.46
N ILE A 27 8.73 -0.63 11.78
CA ILE A 27 8.62 -2.07 12.06
C ILE A 27 8.97 -2.46 13.50
N ASN A 28 9.87 -1.74 14.15
CA ASN A 28 10.26 -1.97 15.56
C ASN A 28 9.42 -1.18 16.57
N GLN A 29 8.51 -0.32 16.09
CA GLN A 29 7.66 0.55 16.93
C GLN A 29 6.21 0.04 17.01
N VAL A 30 5.84 -0.89 16.15
CA VAL A 30 4.47 -1.40 16.03
C VAL A 30 4.46 -2.93 16.05
N GLU A 31 3.28 -3.51 16.23
CA GLU A 31 3.13 -4.96 16.37
C GLU A 31 3.32 -5.69 15.04
N LYS A 32 2.85 -5.09 13.94
CA LYS A 32 2.92 -5.69 12.61
C LYS A 32 2.97 -4.64 11.52
N VAL A 33 3.80 -4.87 10.53
CA VAL A 33 3.80 -4.15 9.26
C VAL A 33 3.80 -5.18 8.14
N ASP A 34 2.81 -5.11 7.26
CA ASP A 34 2.74 -5.94 6.06
C ASP A 34 2.66 -5.05 4.83
N LEU A 35 3.23 -5.53 3.71
CA LEU A 35 3.20 -4.85 2.43
C LEU A 35 2.46 -5.70 1.40
N PHE A 36 1.46 -5.10 0.75
CA PHE A 36 0.69 -5.71 -0.33
C PHE A 36 1.03 -5.04 -1.66
N TYR A 37 1.20 -5.85 -2.71
CA TYR A 37 1.52 -5.36 -4.05
C TYR A 37 0.80 -6.15 -5.16
N PHE A 38 0.62 -5.56 -6.33
CA PHE A 38 -0.11 -6.19 -7.43
C PHE A 38 0.80 -6.81 -8.49
N ASP A 39 1.71 -6.01 -9.06
CA ASP A 39 2.54 -6.47 -10.16
C ASP A 39 3.84 -7.10 -9.65
N GLU A 40 4.16 -8.29 -10.14
CA GLU A 40 5.44 -8.94 -9.91
C GLU A 40 6.52 -8.28 -10.78
N LYS A 41 7.25 -7.35 -10.18
CA LYS A 41 8.39 -6.65 -10.77
C LYS A 41 9.55 -6.70 -9.80
N TYR A 42 10.74 -7.03 -10.29
CA TYR A 42 11.96 -6.99 -9.48
C TYR A 42 12.20 -5.57 -8.96
N GLY A 43 12.64 -5.44 -7.71
CA GLY A 43 12.80 -4.14 -7.08
C GLY A 43 13.38 -4.20 -5.68
N ILE A 44 12.77 -3.49 -4.73
CA ILE A 44 13.28 -3.33 -3.37
C ILE A 44 12.92 -4.55 -2.51
N ASP A 45 13.89 -5.04 -1.74
CA ASP A 45 13.68 -6.01 -0.68
C ASP A 45 13.23 -5.30 0.61
N PHE A 46 11.97 -5.50 0.96
CA PHE A 46 11.39 -4.93 2.17
C PHE A 46 11.77 -5.74 3.41
N CYS A 47 11.97 -5.06 4.54
CA CYS A 47 12.26 -5.71 5.82
C CYS A 47 11.00 -6.25 6.54
N CYS A 48 9.85 -6.30 5.86
CA CYS A 48 8.58 -6.80 6.37
C CYS A 48 8.02 -7.90 5.46
N GLN A 49 6.93 -8.54 5.89
CA GLN A 49 6.28 -9.54 5.05
C GLN A 49 5.60 -8.88 3.85
N THR A 50 5.84 -9.45 2.67
CA THR A 50 5.26 -8.97 1.42
C THR A 50 4.29 -9.99 0.84
N TYR A 51 3.18 -9.49 0.29
CA TYR A 51 2.10 -10.32 -0.24
C TYR A 51 1.68 -9.79 -1.61
N ARG A 52 1.76 -10.65 -2.62
CA ARG A 52 1.14 -10.37 -3.92
C ARG A 52 -0.37 -10.57 -3.81
N ILE A 53 -1.13 -9.60 -4.31
CA ILE A 53 -2.60 -9.60 -4.28
C ILE A 53 -3.20 -9.31 -5.65
N ASP A 54 -4.42 -9.78 -5.84
CA ASP A 54 -5.24 -9.48 -7.01
C ASP A 54 -6.21 -8.34 -6.71
N PHE A 55 -6.46 -7.49 -7.70
CA PHE A 55 -7.32 -6.31 -7.54
C PHE A 55 -8.76 -6.67 -7.18
N ASP A 56 -9.22 -7.84 -7.63
CA ASP A 56 -10.58 -8.33 -7.45
C ASP A 56 -10.75 -9.25 -6.25
N THR A 57 -9.72 -9.41 -5.42
CA THR A 57 -9.79 -10.20 -4.18
C THR A 57 -9.51 -9.31 -2.97
N PRO A 58 -10.41 -9.24 -1.97
CA PRO A 58 -10.17 -8.44 -0.77
C PRO A 58 -9.14 -9.13 0.12
N ILE A 59 -8.24 -8.34 0.72
CA ILE A 59 -7.47 -8.79 1.87
C ILE A 59 -8.36 -8.77 3.13
N SER A 60 -7.90 -9.42 4.20
CA SER A 60 -8.52 -9.32 5.52
C SER A 60 -8.23 -7.95 6.16
N PHE A 61 -8.89 -6.90 5.66
CA PHE A 61 -8.66 -5.51 6.06
C PHE A 61 -8.78 -5.27 7.57
N ASP A 62 -9.76 -5.89 8.21
CA ASP A 62 -10.02 -5.73 9.65
C ASP A 62 -8.96 -6.38 10.56
N ASN A 63 -7.94 -7.04 9.99
CA ASN A 63 -6.75 -7.48 10.73
C ASN A 63 -5.77 -6.32 11.03
N TYR A 64 -6.03 -5.12 10.50
CA TYR A 64 -5.14 -3.97 10.60
C TYR A 64 -5.84 -2.79 11.26
N ASP A 65 -5.06 -1.96 11.97
CA ASP A 65 -5.53 -0.69 12.53
C ASP A 65 -5.39 0.45 11.51
N ILE A 66 -4.43 0.33 10.58
CA ILE A 66 -4.15 1.31 9.52
C ILE A 66 -4.01 0.59 8.17
N ILE A 67 -4.71 1.10 7.16
CA ILE A 67 -4.52 0.75 5.75
C ILE A 67 -3.95 1.98 5.05
N HIS A 68 -2.73 1.88 4.54
CA HIS A 68 -2.02 2.98 3.90
C HIS A 68 -1.74 2.67 2.43
N SER A 69 -2.51 3.27 1.52
CA SER A 69 -2.33 3.12 0.08
C SER A 69 -1.42 4.19 -0.53
N HIS A 70 -0.64 3.80 -1.53
CA HIS A 70 0.25 4.70 -2.26
C HIS A 70 0.03 4.61 -3.77
N GLY A 71 -0.59 5.64 -4.32
CA GLY A 71 -0.80 5.78 -5.76
C GLY A 71 -2.13 5.20 -6.25
N PHE A 72 -2.45 5.52 -7.50
CA PHE A 72 -3.82 5.43 -8.03
C PHE A 72 -4.45 4.03 -8.00
N ARG A 73 -3.71 2.98 -8.37
CA ARG A 73 -4.24 1.61 -8.36
C ARG A 73 -4.51 1.10 -6.94
N PRO A 74 -3.58 1.20 -5.98
CA PRO A 74 -3.87 0.97 -4.56
C PRO A 74 -5.05 1.78 -4.02
N ASP A 75 -5.14 3.07 -4.35
CA ASP A 75 -6.24 3.93 -3.89
C ASP A 75 -7.59 3.44 -4.42
N LYS A 76 -7.65 3.07 -5.71
CA LYS A 76 -8.83 2.45 -6.31
C LYS A 76 -9.20 1.11 -5.66
N TYR A 77 -8.20 0.30 -5.30
CA TYR A 77 -8.42 -0.99 -4.64
C TYR A 77 -9.06 -0.80 -3.26
N VAL A 78 -8.53 0.12 -2.45
CA VAL A 78 -9.10 0.46 -1.13
C VAL A 78 -10.50 1.05 -1.27
N ALA A 79 -10.72 1.94 -2.26
CA ALA A 79 -12.04 2.50 -2.52
C ALA A 79 -13.06 1.44 -2.96
N LYS A 80 -12.65 0.46 -3.79
CA LYS A 80 -13.49 -0.67 -4.22
C LYS A 80 -13.95 -1.51 -3.03
N TRP A 81 -13.06 -1.78 -2.08
CA TRP A 81 -13.34 -2.65 -0.93
C TRP A 81 -13.71 -1.90 0.36
N LYS A 82 -14.05 -0.60 0.27
CA LYS A 82 -14.32 0.24 1.45
C LYS A 82 -15.37 -0.33 2.41
N ASN A 83 -16.36 -1.07 1.90
CA ASN A 83 -17.43 -1.65 2.71
C ASN A 83 -16.94 -2.88 3.52
N ASN A 84 -15.75 -3.40 3.22
CA ASN A 84 -15.08 -4.47 3.95
C ASN A 84 -14.08 -3.94 4.98
N ILE A 85 -14.02 -2.62 5.17
CA ILE A 85 -13.12 -1.95 6.11
C ILE A 85 -13.99 -1.37 7.23
N SER A 86 -14.04 -2.07 8.36
CA SER A 86 -14.90 -1.70 9.50
C SER A 86 -14.13 -0.93 10.56
N ASN A 87 -12.88 -1.34 10.81
CA ASN A 87 -12.12 -0.87 11.98
C ASN A 87 -10.90 -0.01 11.63
N ALA A 88 -10.29 -0.25 10.47
CA ALA A 88 -9.03 0.38 10.11
C ALA A 88 -9.20 1.86 9.71
N LYS A 89 -8.25 2.70 10.10
CA LYS A 89 -8.09 4.04 9.53
C LYS A 89 -7.45 3.93 8.15
N VAL A 90 -8.09 4.55 7.16
CA VAL A 90 -7.59 4.58 5.79
C VAL A 90 -6.78 5.86 5.57
N VAL A 91 -5.54 5.70 5.09
CA VAL A 91 -4.63 6.78 4.73
C VAL A 91 -4.20 6.57 3.28
N THR A 92 -4.18 7.63 2.48
CA THR A 92 -3.61 7.60 1.13
C THR A 92 -2.53 8.65 1.01
N THR A 93 -1.45 8.32 0.31
CA THR A 93 -0.43 9.29 -0.08
C THR A 93 -0.42 9.47 -1.59
N ILE A 94 -0.65 10.71 -2.01
CA ILE A 94 -0.60 11.15 -3.40
C ILE A 94 0.82 11.65 -3.68
N HIS A 95 1.52 10.96 -4.60
CA HIS A 95 2.90 11.28 -5.00
C HIS A 95 2.99 12.05 -6.33
N SER A 96 1.86 12.27 -7.00
CA SER A 96 1.77 12.80 -8.36
C SER A 96 0.79 13.95 -8.46
N ASP A 97 1.00 14.83 -9.45
CA ASP A 97 -0.07 15.67 -9.98
C ASP A 97 -0.98 14.80 -10.87
N ILE A 98 -1.95 14.15 -10.22
CA ILE A 98 -2.88 13.21 -10.87
C ILE A 98 -3.61 13.87 -12.04
N ALA A 99 -3.87 15.18 -11.99
CA ALA A 99 -4.54 15.88 -13.08
C ALA A 99 -3.64 15.94 -14.33
N CYS A 100 -2.37 16.31 -14.16
CA CYS A 100 -1.41 16.26 -15.26
C CYS A 100 -1.17 14.82 -15.77
N ASP A 101 -1.00 13.86 -14.87
CA ASP A 101 -0.71 12.46 -15.25
C ASP A 101 -1.88 11.80 -16.03
N LEU A 102 -3.13 12.23 -15.80
CA LEU A 102 -4.31 11.74 -16.54
C LEU A 102 -4.55 12.47 -17.86
N CYS A 103 -4.04 13.68 -18.05
CA CYS A 103 -4.19 14.44 -19.31
C CYS A 103 -3.42 13.84 -20.49
N TYR A 104 -2.46 12.95 -20.24
CA TYR A 104 -1.61 12.33 -21.26
C TYR A 104 -1.93 10.86 -21.54
N ASN A 105 -3.10 10.36 -21.12
CA ASN A 105 -3.60 9.01 -21.45
C ASN A 105 -4.70 9.04 -22.52
#